data_AF-A0A838JW73-F1
#
_entry.id   AF-A0A838JW73-F1
#
_cell.length_a   1.000
_cell.length_b   1.000
_cell.length_c   1.000
_cell.angle_alpha   90.00
_cell.angle_beta   90.00
_cell.angle_gamma   90.00
#
_symmetry.space_group_name_H-M   'P 1'
#
loop_
_entity.id
_entity.type
_entity.pdbx_description
1 polymer ?
#
loop_
_entity_poly.entity_id
_entity_poly.type
_entity_poly.pdbx_seq_one_letter_code
_entity_poly.pdbx_strand_id
1 'polypeptide(L)'
;GSLVGFRFPDYAQGLNVAGYHFHFITADRSAGGHVLECLLTSGELQVDHEADLRVELPSGISLPEPGQTTEKRETLDRIERG
;
A
#
# COMPACT_ATOMS: atom_id res chain seq x y z
N GLY A 1 0.23 -15.86 -12.95
CA GLY A 1 1.17 -14.97 -12.23
C GLY A 1 0.77 -14.92 -10.78
N SER A 2 1.32 -13.98 -10.03
CA SER A 2 1.00 -13.80 -8.61
C SER A 2 0.54 -12.37 -8.36
N LEU A 3 -0.57 -12.23 -7.64
CA LEU A 3 -1.03 -10.97 -7.07
C LEU A 3 -0.60 -10.95 -5.60
N VAL A 4 0.08 -9.90 -5.16
CA VAL A 4 0.57 -9.77 -3.78
C VAL A 4 0.27 -8.37 -3.29
N GLY A 5 -0.18 -8.24 -2.05
CA GLY A 5 -0.56 -6.96 -1.50
C GLY A 5 -0.98 -7.03 -0.05
N PHE A 6 -1.38 -5.88 0.47
CA PHE A 6 -1.83 -5.71 1.84
C PHE A 6 -3.20 -5.06 1.89
N ARG A 7 -3.90 -5.26 3.01
CA ARG A 7 -5.10 -4.50 3.34
C ARG A 7 -4.90 -3.78 4.66
N PHE A 8 -4.78 -2.45 4.61
CA PHE A 8 -4.71 -1.63 5.81
C PHE A 8 -6.09 -1.06 6.20
N PRO A 9 -6.38 -0.89 7.49
CA PRO A 9 -7.58 -0.23 7.96
C PRO A 9 -7.56 1.28 7.65
N ASP A 10 -8.74 1.90 7.56
CA ASP A 10 -8.89 3.31 7.16
C ASP A 10 -8.10 4.28 8.04
N TYR A 11 -7.97 4.00 9.33
CA TYR A 11 -7.22 4.84 10.27
C TYR A 11 -5.70 4.83 10.04
N ALA A 12 -5.17 3.89 9.24
CA ALA A 12 -3.75 3.83 8.89
C ALA A 12 -3.41 4.71 7.67
N GLN A 13 -4.38 5.42 7.10
CA GLN A 13 -4.16 6.34 5.98
C GLN A 13 -3.11 7.40 6.35
N GLY A 14 -2.10 7.53 5.49
CA GLY A 14 -0.97 8.46 5.67
C GLY A 14 0.25 7.85 6.36
N LEU A 15 0.09 6.70 7.03
CA LEU A 15 1.22 5.82 7.37
C LEU A 15 1.48 4.81 6.24
N ASN A 16 0.40 4.30 5.66
CA ASN A 16 0.40 3.46 4.45
C ASN A 16 -0.85 3.77 3.61
N VAL A 17 -1.05 3.03 2.50
CA VAL A 17 -2.26 3.08 1.67
C VAL A 17 -3.38 2.31 2.37
N ALA A 18 -4.44 3.00 2.79
CA ALA A 18 -5.62 2.35 3.35
C ALA A 18 -6.40 1.56 2.29
N GLY A 19 -7.12 0.51 2.74
CA GLY A 19 -7.80 -0.41 1.85
C GLY A 19 -6.83 -1.39 1.21
N TYR A 20 -7.18 -1.90 0.03
CA TYR A 20 -6.38 -2.89 -0.70
C TYR A 20 -5.32 -2.20 -1.56
N HIS A 21 -4.08 -2.63 -1.44
CA HIS A 21 -2.98 -2.24 -2.32
C HIS A 21 -2.29 -3.49 -2.86
N PHE A 22 -2.46 -3.76 -4.15
CA PHE A 22 -1.91 -4.94 -4.82
C PHE A 22 -0.92 -4.61 -5.92
N HIS A 23 0.08 -5.47 -6.05
CA HIS A 23 0.99 -5.54 -7.18
C HIS A 23 0.84 -6.90 -7.85
N PHE A 24 1.14 -6.97 -9.15
CA PHE A 24 1.09 -8.20 -9.93
C PHE A 24 2.44 -8.49 -10.58
N ILE A 25 2.76 -9.78 -10.71
CA ILE A 25 3.88 -10.27 -11.51
C ILE A 25 3.45 -11.47 -12.37
N THR A 26 3.86 -11.45 -13.64
CA THR A 26 3.68 -12.57 -14.58
C THR A 26 4.46 -13.81 -14.14
N ALA A 27 4.02 -15.00 -14.55
CA ALA A 27 4.62 -16.26 -14.10
C ALA A 27 6.06 -16.44 -14.59
N ASP A 28 6.36 -15.93 -15.79
CA ASP A 28 7.69 -15.88 -16.41
C ASP A 28 8.51 -14.65 -15.96
N ARG A 29 7.93 -13.77 -15.12
CA ARG A 29 8.53 -12.54 -14.59
C ARG A 29 8.93 -11.52 -15.65
N SER A 30 8.36 -11.59 -16.85
CA SER A 30 8.67 -10.64 -17.94
C SER A 30 7.96 -9.30 -17.79
N ALA A 31 6.86 -9.26 -17.06
CA ALA A 31 6.07 -8.06 -16.78
C ALA A 31 5.44 -8.07 -15.37
N GLY A 32 5.11 -6.89 -14.85
CA GLY A 32 4.44 -6.67 -13.57
C GLY A 32 4.12 -5.19 -13.33
N GLY A 33 3.51 -4.88 -12.20
CA GLY A 33 3.21 -3.50 -11.82
C GLY A 33 2.12 -3.36 -10.74
N HIS A 34 1.79 -2.11 -10.44
CA HIS A 34 0.67 -1.76 -9.56
C HIS A 34 -0.66 -2.09 -10.23
N VAL A 35 -1.62 -2.61 -9.44
CA VAL A 35 -2.92 -3.08 -9.96
C VAL A 35 -4.00 -2.05 -9.68
N LEU A 36 -4.57 -1.51 -10.75
CA LEU A 36 -5.70 -0.59 -10.70
C LEU A 36 -7.04 -1.32 -10.67
N GLU A 37 -7.14 -2.39 -11.47
CA GLU A 37 -8.32 -3.23 -11.56
C GLU A 37 -7.89 -4.65 -11.94
N CYS A 38 -8.59 -5.66 -11.41
CA CYS A 38 -8.36 -7.05 -11.81
C CYS A 38 -9.67 -7.83 -11.75
N LEU A 39 -9.83 -8.77 -12.69
CA LEU A 39 -10.86 -9.79 -12.64
C LEU A 39 -10.19 -11.16 -12.52
N LEU A 40 -10.40 -11.84 -11.39
CA LEU A 40 -9.85 -13.18 -11.16
C LEU A 40 -10.85 -14.24 -11.61
N THR A 41 -10.54 -14.97 -12.67
CA THR A 41 -11.38 -16.09 -13.14
C THR A 41 -11.20 -17.35 -12.29
N SER A 42 -9.97 -17.65 -11.90
CA SER A 42 -9.62 -18.77 -11.01
C SER A 42 -8.25 -18.53 -10.39
N GLY A 43 -8.03 -19.07 -9.18
CA GLY A 43 -6.77 -18.95 -8.47
C GLY A 43 -6.88 -19.45 -7.04
N GLU A 44 -5.74 -19.48 -6.34
CA GLU A 44 -5.66 -19.75 -4.91
C GLU A 44 -5.47 -18.42 -4.16
N LEU A 45 -6.21 -18.23 -3.08
CA LEU A 45 -6.07 -17.09 -2.18
C LEU A 45 -5.49 -17.56 -0.84
N GLN A 46 -4.41 -16.93 -0.44
CA GLN A 46 -3.81 -17.09 0.88
C GLN A 46 -3.82 -15.73 1.58
N VAL A 47 -4.26 -15.71 2.84
CA VAL A 47 -4.38 -14.49 3.64
C VAL A 47 -3.67 -14.73 4.97
N ASP A 48 -2.83 -13.78 5.34
CA ASP A 48 -2.20 -13.73 6.66
C ASP A 48 -2.72 -12.50 7.41
N HIS A 49 -3.04 -12.69 8.70
CA HIS A 49 -3.64 -11.67 9.55
C HIS A 49 -2.61 -11.18 10.56
N GLU A 50 -2.18 -9.93 10.40
CA GLU A 50 -1.22 -9.30 11.28
C GLU A 50 -1.84 -8.14 12.05
N ALA A 51 -1.58 -8.10 13.37
CA ALA A 51 -2.02 -7.01 14.25
C ALA A 51 -0.90 -5.98 14.52
N ASP A 52 0.34 -6.34 14.20
CA ASP A 52 1.52 -5.52 14.48
C ASP A 52 2.08 -4.90 13.19
N LEU A 53 2.39 -3.60 13.26
CA LEU A 53 3.09 -2.88 12.18
C LEU A 53 4.39 -2.29 12.70
N ARG A 54 5.50 -2.77 12.15
CA ARG A 54 6.83 -2.18 12.37
C ARG A 54 7.14 -1.18 11.26
N VAL A 55 7.42 0.06 11.64
CA VAL A 55 7.80 1.13 10.70
C VAL A 55 9.22 1.56 10.98
N GLU A 56 10.05 1.56 9.94
CA GLU A 56 11.43 2.01 10.00
C GLU A 56 11.58 3.32 9.21
N LEU A 57 12.18 4.32 9.84
CA LEU A 57 12.38 5.62 9.21
C LEU A 57 13.78 5.67 8.57
N PRO A 58 13.88 6.18 7.33
CA PRO A 58 15.17 6.46 6.71
C PRO A 58 16.05 7.36 7.59
N SER A 59 17.36 7.10 7.58
CA SER A 59 18.33 7.92 8.30
C SER A 59 18.24 9.39 7.87
N GLY A 60 18.22 10.29 8.85
CA GLY A 60 18.14 11.74 8.61
C GLY A 60 16.72 12.31 8.52
N ILE A 61 15.68 11.48 8.64
CA ILE A 61 14.31 11.97 8.80
C ILE A 61 14.02 12.21 10.29
N SER A 62 13.80 13.48 10.66
CA SER A 62 13.24 13.85 11.96
C SER A 62 11.72 13.79 11.90
N LEU A 63 11.09 13.20 12.92
CA LEU A 63 9.64 13.29 13.07
C LEU A 63 9.25 14.77 13.31
N PRO A 64 8.24 15.29 12.61
CA PRO A 64 7.73 16.63 12.88
C PRO A 64 7.13 16.70 14.30
N GLU A 65 7.28 17.86 14.93
CA GLU A 65 6.63 18.15 16.21
C GLU A 65 5.10 17.99 16.08
N PRO A 66 4.42 17.35 17.05
CA PRO A 66 2.97 17.16 16.99
C PRO A 66 2.23 18.50 16.85
N GLY A 67 1.50 18.70 15.74
CA GLY A 67 0.62 19.87 15.54
C GLY A 67 0.69 20.60 14.18
N GLN A 68 1.54 20.19 13.22
CA GLN A 68 1.79 20.92 11.97
C GLN A 68 1.18 20.34 10.66
N THR A 69 0.28 19.35 10.72
CA THR A 69 -0.06 18.50 9.55
C THR A 69 -1.45 18.74 8.92
N THR A 70 -1.75 19.94 8.42
CA THR A 70 -2.99 20.16 7.63
C THR A 70 -2.74 20.11 6.11
N GLU A 71 -1.56 20.49 5.62
CA GLU A 71 -1.36 20.75 4.18
C GLU A 71 -0.91 19.53 3.34
N LYS A 72 -0.56 18.39 3.94
CA LYS A 72 0.00 17.23 3.20
C LYS A 72 -1.01 16.20 2.71
N ARG A 73 -2.28 16.25 3.14
CA ARG A 73 -3.29 15.23 2.80
C ARG A 73 -3.69 15.24 1.32
N GLU A 74 -3.91 16.41 0.74
CA GLU A 74 -4.39 16.54 -0.64
C GLU A 74 -3.37 16.10 -1.69
N THR A 75 -2.07 16.16 -1.36
CA THR A 75 -1.00 15.75 -2.29
C THR A 75 -0.88 14.22 -2.39
N LEU A 76 -1.12 13.49 -1.29
CA LEU A 76 -1.01 12.03 -1.25
C LEU A 76 -2.14 11.36 -2.03
N ASP A 77 -3.39 11.80 -1.87
CA ASP A 77 -4.53 11.21 -2.57
C ASP A 77 -4.44 11.35 -4.11
N ARG A 78 -3.77 12.41 -4.59
CA ARG A 78 -3.54 12.65 -6.03
C ARG A 78 -2.46 11.75 -6.63
N ILE A 79 -1.45 11.34 -5.86
CA ILE A 79 -0.38 10.47 -6.35
C ILE A 79 -0.85 9.00 -6.39
N GLU A 80 -1.65 8.59 -5.40
CA GLU A 80 -2.08 7.20 -5.26
C GLU A 80 -3.31 6.82 -6.10
N ARG A 81 -4.03 7.79 -6.69
CA ARG A 81 -5.27 7.53 -7.43
C ARG A 81 -5.26 7.86 -8.92
N GLY A 82 -4.20 8.46 -9.45
CA GLY A 82 -4.09 8.86 -10.86
C GLY A 82 -4.86 10.14 -11.18
#